data_AF-A0A9D2CUP1-F1
#
_entry.id   AF-A0A9D2CUP1-F1
#
_cell.length_a   1.000
_cell.length_b   1.000
_cell.length_c   1.000
_cell.angle_alpha   90.00
_cell.angle_beta   90.00
_cell.angle_gamma   90.00
#
_symmetry.space_group_name_H-M   'P 1'
#
loop_
_entity.id
_entity.type
_entity.pdbx_description
1 polymer ?
#
loop_
_entity_poly.entity_id
_entity_poly.type
_entity_poly.pdbx_seq_one_letter_code
_entity_poly.pdbx_strand_id
1 'polypeptide(L)'
;MKAYILSIAGVVLFAAVITIIAPGGKMGKFLKGAVKLVILFVMVSPLVSIFSEGEFAFETAQIGTDEEYLAHCADQLSEEDEAAIIGYLSEEYGVTAEAQVNRRADGEFSYEKILIKITDFGIIGQDEHIHISEEIEKMLEARYGCDAEVT
;
A
#
# COMPACT_ATOMS: atom_id res chain seq x y z
N MET A 1 18.81 -6.30 7.56
CA MET A 1 19.15 -6.86 8.92
C MET A 1 19.65 -8.33 9.00
N LYS A 2 18.98 -9.34 8.40
CA LYS A 2 19.31 -10.77 8.60
C LYS A 2 20.75 -11.15 8.21
N ALA A 3 21.26 -10.60 7.10
CA ALA A 3 22.62 -10.84 6.62
C ALA A 3 23.71 -10.29 7.58
N TYR A 4 23.43 -9.18 8.25
CA TYR A 4 24.33 -8.58 9.24
C TYR A 4 24.40 -9.42 10.53
N ILE A 5 23.27 -9.92 11.01
CA ILE A 5 23.25 -10.84 12.16
C ILE A 5 24.02 -12.12 11.82
N LEU A 6 23.84 -12.64 10.60
CA LEU A 6 24.57 -13.82 10.13
C LEU A 6 26.08 -13.56 9.99
N SER A 7 26.49 -12.37 9.57
CA SER A 7 27.92 -12.01 9.47
C SER A 7 28.57 -11.90 10.86
N ILE A 8 27.89 -11.32 11.86
CA ILE A 8 28.36 -11.31 13.24
C ILE A 8 28.51 -12.74 13.76
N ALA A 9 27.49 -13.58 13.59
CA ALA A 9 27.52 -14.96 14.04
C ALA A 9 28.68 -15.74 13.41
N GLY A 10 28.89 -15.57 12.10
CA GLY A 10 29.99 -16.20 11.37
C GLY A 10 31.37 -15.76 11.88
N VAL A 11 31.57 -14.46 12.09
CA VAL A 11 32.86 -13.92 12.57
C VAL A 11 33.15 -14.34 14.01
N VAL A 12 32.15 -14.41 14.88
CA VAL A 12 32.31 -14.89 16.27
C VAL A 12 32.66 -16.38 16.31
N LEU A 13 32.00 -17.21 15.50
CA LEU A 13 32.34 -18.63 15.38
C LEU A 13 33.75 -18.82 14.83
N PHE A 14 34.12 -18.06 13.80
CA PHE A 14 35.46 -18.11 13.22
C PHE A 14 36.54 -17.68 14.23
N ALA A 15 36.25 -16.67 15.04
CA ALA A 15 37.13 -16.24 16.12
C ALA A 15 37.39 -17.35 17.15
N ALA A 16 36.34 -18.09 17.53
CA ALA A 16 36.46 -19.22 18.45
C ALA A 16 37.40 -20.31 17.86
N VAL A 17 37.23 -20.65 16.59
CA VAL A 17 38.12 -21.61 15.90
C VAL A 17 39.56 -21.13 15.89
N ILE A 18 39.81 -19.86 15.56
CA ILE A 18 41.16 -19.29 15.57
C ILE A 18 41.77 -19.34 16.98
N THR A 19 41.00 -19.09 18.03
CA THR A 19 41.52 -19.14 19.40
C THR A 19 41.97 -20.53 19.84
N ILE A 20 41.38 -21.59 19.27
CA ILE A 20 41.73 -23.00 19.54
C ILE A 20 43.01 -23.38 18.77
N ILE A 21 43.11 -22.97 17.51
CA ILE A 21 44.23 -23.33 16.63
C ILE A 21 45.47 -22.46 16.87
N ALA A 22 45.29 -21.24 17.40
CA ALA A 22 46.38 -20.29 17.62
C ALA A 22 47.49 -20.88 18.50
N PRO A 23 48.76 -20.86 18.05
CA PRO A 23 49.87 -21.40 18.82
C PRO A 23 50.11 -20.59 20.10
N GLY A 24 50.68 -21.23 21.12
CA GLY A 24 51.12 -20.55 22.33
C GLY A 24 52.18 -19.47 22.07
N GLY A 25 52.34 -18.53 23.01
CA GLY A 25 53.41 -17.52 22.97
C GLY A 25 53.04 -16.22 22.26
N LYS A 26 54.04 -15.53 21.70
CA LYS A 26 53.88 -14.16 21.15
C LYS A 26 52.97 -14.15 19.91
N MET A 27 53.12 -15.12 19.01
CA MET A 27 52.36 -15.19 17.75
C MET A 27 50.86 -15.40 17.97
N GLY A 28 50.46 -16.27 18.92
CA GLY A 28 49.06 -16.43 19.28
C GLY A 28 48.43 -15.19 19.90
N LYS A 29 49.21 -14.38 20.66
CA LYS A 29 48.74 -13.10 21.19
C LYS A 29 48.44 -12.09 20.06
N PHE A 30 49.30 -12.03 19.04
CA PHE A 30 49.06 -11.20 17.86
C PHE A 30 47.81 -11.64 17.10
N LEU A 31 47.65 -12.94 16.86
CA LEU A 31 46.50 -13.47 16.11
C LEU A 31 45.18 -13.20 16.85
N LYS A 32 45.15 -13.41 18.17
CA LYS A 32 43.98 -13.09 19.01
C LYS A 32 43.65 -11.59 19.01
N GLY A 33 44.67 -10.72 18.93
CA GLY A 33 44.49 -9.29 18.79
C GLY A 33 43.87 -8.90 17.45
N ALA A 34 44.39 -9.45 16.34
CA ALA A 34 43.87 -9.19 15.00
C ALA A 34 42.40 -9.60 14.86
N VAL A 35 42.03 -10.77 15.40
CA VAL A 35 40.63 -11.26 15.38
C VAL A 35 39.70 -10.31 16.13
N LYS A 36 40.12 -9.78 17.29
CA LYS A 36 39.32 -8.79 18.05
C LYS A 36 39.11 -7.49 17.26
N LEU A 37 40.10 -7.06 16.49
CA LEU A 37 39.97 -5.89 15.61
C LEU A 37 38.99 -6.14 14.46
N VAL A 38 39.00 -7.35 13.87
CA VAL A 38 38.02 -7.73 12.84
C VAL A 38 36.61 -7.75 13.39
N ILE A 39 36.40 -8.33 14.58
CA ILE A 39 35.10 -8.30 15.26
C ILE A 39 34.64 -6.86 15.51
N LEU A 40 35.55 -6.01 16.02
CA LEU A 40 35.24 -4.60 16.26
C LEU A 40 34.85 -3.88 14.97
N PHE A 41 35.56 -4.14 13.87
CA PHE A 41 35.27 -3.54 12.57
C PHE A 41 33.89 -3.94 12.05
N VAL A 42 33.53 -5.23 12.16
CA VAL A 42 32.20 -5.71 11.77
C VAL A 42 31.10 -5.13 12.66
N MET A 43 31.35 -4.95 13.96
CA MET A 43 30.38 -4.29 14.85
C MET A 43 30.21 -2.80 14.56
N VAL A 44 31.25 -2.12 14.07
CA VAL A 44 31.23 -0.68 13.77
C VAL A 44 30.79 -0.40 12.33
N SER A 45 30.80 -1.39 11.42
CA SER A 45 30.39 -1.20 10.03
C SER A 45 29.02 -0.51 9.83
N PRO A 46 27.94 -0.83 10.59
CA PRO A 46 26.66 -0.13 10.43
C PRO A 46 26.69 1.32 10.93
N LEU A 47 27.69 1.72 11.73
CA LEU A 47 27.88 3.13 12.12
C LEU A 47 28.55 3.93 10.99
N VAL A 48 29.40 3.28 10.19
CA VAL A 48 30.09 3.95 9.07
C VAL A 48 29.08 4.39 7.99
N SER A 49 28.04 3.60 7.75
CA SER A 49 26.95 3.97 6.83
C SER A 49 26.17 5.22 7.28
N ILE A 50 26.11 5.48 8.59
CA ILE A 50 25.45 6.69 9.14
C ILE A 50 26.25 7.96 8.78
N PHE A 51 27.58 7.86 8.71
CA PHE A 51 28.43 9.00 8.37
C PHE A 51 28.56 9.22 6.85
N SER A 52 28.33 8.20 6.03
CA SER A 52 28.42 8.32 4.57
C SER A 52 27.15 8.85 3.90
N GLU A 53 25.97 8.57 4.47
CA GLU A 53 24.69 8.87 3.81
C GLU A 53 23.85 9.95 4.51
N GLY A 54 24.29 10.51 5.64
CA GLY A 54 23.67 11.68 6.27
C GLY A 54 22.27 11.46 6.90
N GLU A 55 21.62 10.33 6.62
CA GLU A 55 20.35 9.94 7.21
C GLU A 55 20.47 8.59 7.93
N PHE A 56 19.75 8.46 9.05
CA PHE A 56 19.54 7.19 9.71
C PHE A 56 18.76 6.26 8.77
N ALA A 57 19.48 5.45 7.97
CA ALA A 57 18.89 4.32 7.26
C ALA A 57 18.51 3.21 8.25
N PHE A 58 17.54 3.48 9.13
CA PHE A 58 16.70 2.41 9.62
C PHE A 58 16.01 1.87 8.37
N GLU A 59 16.17 0.56 8.08
CA GLU A 59 15.24 -0.15 7.21
C GLU A 59 13.86 0.13 7.81
N THR A 60 13.16 1.14 7.30
CA THR A 60 11.77 1.36 7.64
C THR A 60 11.11 0.05 7.25
N ALA A 61 10.57 -0.66 8.24
CA ALA A 61 9.78 -1.83 7.96
C ALA A 61 8.77 -1.39 6.90
N GLN A 62 8.82 -2.01 5.72
CA GLN A 62 7.77 -1.82 4.74
C GLN A 62 6.51 -2.35 5.42
N ILE A 63 5.74 -1.45 6.02
CA ILE A 63 4.39 -1.72 6.47
C ILE A 63 3.64 -1.99 5.18
N GLY A 64 3.50 -3.28 4.85
CA GLY A 64 2.67 -3.69 3.73
C GLY A 64 1.25 -3.22 4.02
N THR A 65 0.63 -2.59 3.04
CA THR A 65 -0.78 -2.28 3.10
C THR A 65 -1.55 -3.59 3.19
N ASP A 66 -2.50 -3.68 4.12
CA ASP A 66 -3.42 -4.80 4.19
C ASP A 66 -4.43 -4.64 3.05
N GLU A 67 -4.13 -5.28 1.91
CA GLU A 67 -4.92 -5.21 0.69
C GLU A 67 -6.35 -5.71 0.91
N GLU A 68 -6.56 -6.69 1.77
CA GLU A 68 -7.88 -7.25 2.09
C GLU A 68 -8.71 -6.25 2.89
N TYR A 69 -8.09 -5.58 3.87
CA TYR A 69 -8.74 -4.51 4.60
C TYR A 69 -9.13 -3.33 3.69
N LEU A 70 -8.23 -2.90 2.81
CA LEU A 70 -8.52 -1.81 1.87
C LEU A 70 -9.61 -2.18 0.86
N ALA A 71 -9.62 -3.41 0.35
CA ALA A 71 -10.71 -3.88 -0.51
C ALA A 71 -12.05 -3.86 0.23
N HIS A 72 -12.08 -4.32 1.48
CA HIS A 72 -13.31 -4.31 2.27
C HIS A 72 -13.84 -2.90 2.54
N CYS A 73 -12.95 -1.95 2.84
CA CYS A 73 -13.33 -0.55 2.99
C CYS A 73 -13.82 0.08 1.68
N ALA A 74 -13.19 -0.25 0.55
CA ALA A 74 -13.62 0.22 -0.76
C ALA A 74 -15.03 -0.28 -1.10
N ASP A 75 -15.30 -1.58 -0.88
CA ASP A 75 -16.62 -2.19 -1.13
C ASP A 75 -17.70 -1.54 -0.26
N GLN A 76 -17.43 -1.34 1.03
CA GLN A 76 -18.40 -0.73 1.94
C GLN A 76 -18.74 0.72 1.54
N LEU A 77 -17.75 1.51 1.16
CA LEU A 77 -17.97 2.88 0.69
C LEU A 77 -18.72 2.92 -0.65
N SER A 78 -18.44 1.97 -1.54
CA SER A 78 -19.18 1.81 -2.79
C SER A 78 -20.67 1.54 -2.55
N GLU A 79 -21.01 0.60 -1.66
CA GLU A 79 -22.40 0.29 -1.32
C GLU A 79 -23.15 1.51 -0.75
N GLU A 80 -22.49 2.32 0.08
CA GLU A 80 -23.08 3.54 0.63
C GLU A 80 -23.37 4.59 -0.46
N ASP A 81 -22.45 4.77 -1.41
CA ASP A 81 -22.67 5.69 -2.54
C ASP A 81 -23.74 5.19 -3.49
N GLU A 82 -23.79 3.89 -3.78
CA GLU A 82 -24.82 3.28 -4.63
C GLU A 82 -26.21 3.60 -4.05
N ALA A 83 -26.40 3.40 -2.75
CA ALA A 83 -27.66 3.72 -2.07
C ALA A 83 -27.96 5.23 -2.13
N ALA A 84 -26.96 6.09 -1.94
CA ALA A 84 -27.12 7.54 -2.02
C ALA A 84 -27.50 8.02 -3.43
N ILE A 85 -26.87 7.47 -4.46
CA ILE A 85 -27.14 7.78 -5.87
C ILE A 85 -28.56 7.33 -6.24
N ILE A 86 -28.96 6.10 -5.88
CA ILE A 86 -30.31 5.59 -6.12
C ILE A 86 -31.36 6.48 -5.42
N GLY A 87 -31.12 6.85 -4.16
CA GLY A 87 -31.99 7.76 -3.42
C GLY A 87 -32.17 9.09 -4.13
N TYR A 88 -31.06 9.71 -4.54
CA TYR A 88 -31.05 10.98 -5.27
C TYR A 88 -31.81 10.90 -6.60
N LEU A 89 -31.58 9.85 -7.40
CA LEU A 89 -32.27 9.64 -8.69
C LEU A 89 -33.78 9.45 -8.51
N SER A 90 -34.20 8.75 -7.46
CA SER A 90 -35.62 8.55 -7.17
C SER A 90 -36.33 9.83 -6.70
N GLU A 91 -35.65 10.68 -5.93
CA GLU A 91 -36.22 11.91 -5.37
C GLU A 91 -36.27 13.04 -6.40
N GLU A 92 -35.22 13.20 -7.20
CA GLU A 92 -35.08 14.34 -8.11
C GLU A 92 -35.69 14.07 -9.49
N TYR A 93 -35.54 12.84 -9.99
CA TYR A 93 -35.99 12.46 -11.34
C TYR A 93 -37.19 11.50 -11.33
N GLY A 94 -37.57 10.93 -10.18
CA GLY A 94 -38.65 9.95 -10.11
C GLY A 94 -38.34 8.62 -10.80
N VAL A 95 -37.05 8.33 -11.01
CA VAL A 95 -36.55 7.19 -11.77
C VAL A 95 -36.12 6.07 -10.83
N THR A 96 -36.42 4.82 -11.19
CA THR A 96 -35.89 3.64 -10.50
C THR A 96 -34.65 3.16 -11.25
N ALA A 97 -33.49 3.20 -10.59
CA ALA A 97 -32.20 2.80 -11.15
C ALA A 97 -31.45 1.84 -10.22
N GLU A 98 -30.60 1.01 -10.80
CA GLU A 98 -29.55 0.27 -10.12
C GLU A 98 -28.24 1.04 -10.30
N ALA A 99 -27.56 1.38 -9.22
CA ALA A 99 -26.23 2.00 -9.26
C ALA A 99 -25.19 0.96 -8.86
N GLN A 100 -24.06 0.96 -9.56
CA GLN A 100 -22.87 0.19 -9.21
C GLN A 100 -21.66 1.14 -9.20
N VAL A 101 -20.99 1.25 -8.06
CA VAL A 101 -19.86 2.16 -7.86
C VAL A 101 -18.60 1.31 -7.66
N ASN A 102 -17.62 1.45 -8.53
CA ASN A 102 -16.33 0.80 -8.37
C ASN A 102 -15.32 1.80 -7.81
N ARG A 103 -14.76 1.50 -6.63
CA ARG A 103 -13.68 2.25 -5.99
C ARG A 103 -12.38 1.45 -6.02
N ARG A 104 -11.26 2.16 -6.14
CA ARG A 104 -9.94 1.56 -5.99
C ARG A 104 -9.66 1.34 -4.52
N ALA A 105 -9.06 0.19 -4.19
CA ALA A 105 -8.48 -0.08 -2.87
C ALA A 105 -7.14 0.65 -2.69
N ASP A 106 -7.07 1.93 -3.07
CA ASP A 106 -5.97 2.82 -2.73
C ASP A 106 -6.24 3.52 -1.38
N GLY A 107 -5.23 4.09 -0.75
CA GLY A 107 -5.39 4.75 0.55
C GLY A 107 -6.35 5.95 0.56
N GLU A 108 -6.83 6.39 -0.61
CA GLU A 108 -7.79 7.48 -0.79
C GLU A 108 -9.18 7.00 -1.25
N PHE A 109 -9.34 5.69 -1.50
CA PHE A 109 -10.53 5.05 -2.04
C PHE A 109 -11.09 5.73 -3.30
N SER A 110 -10.20 6.05 -4.25
CA SER A 110 -10.53 6.80 -5.47
C SER A 110 -11.63 6.12 -6.30
N TYR A 111 -12.54 6.90 -6.89
CA TYR A 111 -13.54 6.36 -7.80
C TYR A 111 -12.90 5.90 -9.12
N GLU A 112 -13.20 4.67 -9.52
CA GLU A 112 -12.75 4.11 -10.80
C GLU A 112 -13.82 4.24 -11.89
N LYS A 113 -15.05 3.87 -11.58
CA LYS A 113 -16.17 3.93 -12.52
C LYS A 113 -17.51 3.90 -11.79
N ILE A 114 -18.46 4.70 -12.26
CA ILE A 114 -19.86 4.63 -11.82
C ILE A 114 -20.70 4.12 -12.98
N LEU A 115 -21.43 3.02 -12.75
CA LEU A 115 -22.34 2.41 -13.71
C LEU A 115 -23.75 2.58 -13.17
N ILE A 116 -24.65 3.17 -13.95
CA ILE A 116 -26.04 3.32 -13.56
C ILE A 116 -26.91 2.69 -14.63
N LYS A 117 -27.79 1.80 -14.19
CA LYS A 117 -28.75 1.14 -15.06
C LYS A 117 -30.15 1.58 -14.70
N ILE A 118 -30.81 2.29 -15.60
CA ILE A 118 -32.17 2.76 -15.36
C ILE A 118 -33.15 1.63 -15.68
N THR A 119 -33.99 1.27 -14.72
CA THR A 119 -34.95 0.16 -14.84
C THR A 119 -36.38 0.62 -15.11
N ASP A 120 -36.75 1.81 -14.62
CA ASP A 120 -38.06 2.43 -14.90
C ASP A 120 -37.94 3.95 -14.83
N PHE A 121 -38.35 4.64 -15.89
CA PHE A 121 -38.35 6.10 -15.99
C PHE A 121 -39.66 6.75 -15.47
N GLY A 122 -40.63 5.95 -15.00
CA GLY A 122 -41.94 6.49 -14.62
C GLY A 122 -42.70 7.08 -15.81
N ILE A 123 -43.70 7.94 -15.53
CA ILE A 123 -44.56 8.58 -16.57
C ILE A 123 -43.80 9.73 -17.23
N ILE A 124 -42.73 9.44 -17.97
CA ILE A 124 -42.00 10.43 -18.75
C ILE A 124 -41.90 9.92 -20.19
N GLY A 125 -42.25 10.78 -21.15
CA GLY A 125 -42.39 10.43 -22.57
C GLY A 125 -41.06 10.00 -23.20
N GLN A 126 -41.12 9.05 -24.12
CA GLN A 126 -39.97 8.34 -24.70
C GLN A 126 -38.88 9.22 -25.36
N ASP A 127 -39.17 10.49 -25.69
CA ASP A 127 -38.19 11.42 -26.29
C ASP A 127 -37.36 12.22 -25.25
N GLU A 128 -37.75 12.24 -23.97
CA GLU A 128 -37.00 12.90 -22.88
C GLU A 128 -35.91 12.00 -22.25
N HIS A 129 -35.92 10.70 -22.55
CA HIS A 129 -35.07 9.70 -21.87
C HIS A 129 -33.58 9.86 -22.20
N ILE A 130 -33.24 10.22 -23.44
CA ILE A 130 -31.85 10.42 -23.90
C ILE A 130 -31.25 11.69 -23.28
N HIS A 131 -32.07 12.72 -23.04
CA HIS A 131 -31.61 13.97 -22.46
C HIS A 131 -31.35 13.84 -20.96
N ILE A 132 -32.16 13.06 -20.25
CA ILE A 132 -32.01 12.82 -18.81
C ILE A 132 -30.76 11.96 -18.53
N SER A 133 -30.48 10.94 -19.34
CA SER A 133 -29.27 10.11 -19.18
C SER A 133 -27.97 10.91 -19.34
N GLU A 134 -27.89 11.79 -20.35
CA GLU A 134 -26.71 12.66 -20.56
C GLU A 134 -26.53 13.70 -19.44
N GLU A 135 -27.64 14.17 -18.85
CA GLU A 135 -27.60 15.12 -17.74
C GLU A 135 -27.15 14.45 -16.43
N ILE A 136 -27.60 13.22 -16.19
CA ILE A 136 -27.15 12.40 -15.06
C ILE A 136 -25.65 12.07 -15.18
N GLU A 137 -25.17 11.66 -16.36
CA GLU A 137 -23.74 11.40 -16.59
C GLU A 137 -22.88 12.62 -16.25
N LYS A 138 -23.21 13.80 -16.82
CA LYS A 138 -22.45 15.04 -16.56
C LYS A 138 -22.50 15.47 -15.09
N MET A 139 -23.62 15.26 -14.41
CA MET A 139 -23.74 15.59 -13.00
C MET A 139 -22.87 14.68 -12.13
N LEU A 140 -22.86 13.38 -12.42
CA LEU A 140 -22.04 12.41 -11.69
C LEU A 140 -20.56 12.63 -11.94
N GLU A 141 -20.16 12.89 -13.19
CA GLU A 141 -18.80 13.27 -13.54
C GLU A 141 -18.37 14.55 -12.80
N ALA A 142 -19.25 15.55 -12.70
CA ALA A 142 -18.97 16.78 -11.97
C ALA A 142 -18.91 16.61 -10.45
N ARG A 143 -19.73 15.72 -9.88
CA ARG A 143 -19.88 15.51 -8.44
C ARG A 143 -18.83 14.55 -7.87
N TYR A 144 -18.50 13.50 -8.61
CA TYR A 144 -17.61 12.42 -8.17
C TYR A 144 -16.27 12.40 -8.91
N GLY A 145 -16.10 13.23 -9.96
CA GLY A 145 -14.82 13.42 -10.65
C GLY A 145 -14.32 12.19 -11.41
N CYS A 146 -15.22 11.26 -11.77
CA CYS A 146 -14.90 10.03 -12.48
C CYS A 146 -15.92 9.76 -13.59
N ASP A 147 -15.51 8.97 -14.59
CA ASP A 147 -16.35 8.60 -15.72
C ASP A 147 -17.61 7.85 -15.23
N ALA A 148 -18.78 8.38 -15.58
CA ALA A 148 -20.07 7.77 -15.29
C ALA A 148 -20.72 7.31 -16.60
N GLU A 149 -21.23 6.08 -16.62
CA GLU A 149 -21.92 5.51 -17.79
C GLU A 149 -23.33 5.11 -17.38
N VAL A 150 -24.33 5.69 -18.04
CA VAL A 150 -25.76 5.45 -17.79
C VAL A 150 -26.33 4.62 -18.94
N THR A 151 -26.93 3.46 -18.62
CA THR A 151 -27.53 2.53 -19.60
C THR A 151 -29.00 2.25 -19.32
#